data_AF-A0A0M5LKQ1-F1
#
_entry.id   AF-A0A0M5LKQ1-F1
#
_cell.length_a   1.000
_cell.length_b   1.000
_cell.length_c   1.000
_cell.angle_alpha   90.00
_cell.angle_beta   90.00
_cell.angle_gamma   90.00
#
_symmetry.space_group_name_H-M   'P 1'
#
loop_
_entity.id
_entity.type
_entity.pdbx_description
1 polymer ?
#
loop_
_entity_poly.entity_id
_entity_poly.type
_entity_poly.pdbx_seq_one_letter_code
_entity_poly.pdbx_strand_id
1 'polypeptide(L)' 'ILTKPDLVDKGTEDKVVDVVRNLVFHLKKGYMIVKCRGQQEIQHRLSLDKALQRERIFFEDHTHF' A
#
# COMPACT_ATOMS: atom_id res chain seq x y z
N ILE A 1 -7.65 3.10 -6.38
CA ILE A 1 -6.68 3.26 -5.26
C ILE A 1 -6.84 2.07 -4.35
N LEU A 2 -5.78 1.32 -4.08
CA LEU A 2 -5.75 0.25 -3.08
C LEU A 2 -5.12 0.81 -1.81
N THR A 3 -5.72 0.50 -0.67
CA THR A 3 -5.27 0.99 0.64
C THR A 3 -5.01 -0.17 1.58
N LYS A 4 -4.19 0.06 2.61
CA LYS A 4 -3.84 -0.93 3.63
C LYS A 4 -3.11 -2.15 3.06
N PRO A 5 -2.01 -1.97 2.30
CA PRO A 5 -1.20 -3.08 1.80
C PRO A 5 -0.58 -3.91 2.93
N ASP A 6 -0.52 -3.37 4.15
CA ASP A 6 -0.02 -4.04 5.35
C ASP A 6 -0.93 -5.13 5.92
N LEU A 7 -2.21 -5.16 5.53
CA LEU A 7 -3.18 -6.19 5.95
C LEU A 7 -3.33 -7.32 4.93
N VAL A 8 -2.56 -7.30 3.86
CA VAL A 8 -2.56 -8.37 2.86
C VAL A 8 -1.94 -9.61 3.49
N ASP A 9 -2.62 -10.74 3.37
CA ASP A 9 -2.11 -12.01 3.89
C ASP A 9 -0.83 -12.41 3.17
N LYS A 10 0.16 -12.86 3.94
CA LYS A 10 1.44 -13.34 3.41
C LYS A 10 1.22 -14.53 2.47
N GLY A 11 1.74 -14.45 1.26
CA GLY A 11 1.53 -15.38 0.16
C GLY A 11 0.38 -15.02 -0.79
N THR A 12 -0.28 -13.89 -0.59
CA THR A 12 -1.33 -13.38 -1.50
C THR A 12 -0.98 -12.04 -2.15
N GLU A 13 0.21 -11.51 -1.88
CA GLU A 13 0.71 -10.24 -2.39
C GLU A 13 0.72 -10.22 -3.92
N ASP A 14 1.05 -11.34 -4.57
CA ASP A 14 1.07 -11.45 -6.03
C ASP A 14 -0.27 -11.07 -6.68
N LYS A 15 -1.40 -11.45 -6.03
CA LYS A 15 -2.74 -11.06 -6.52
C LYS A 15 -2.96 -9.56 -6.44
N VAL A 16 -2.44 -8.91 -5.39
CA VAL A 16 -2.54 -7.46 -5.23
C VAL A 16 -1.70 -6.75 -6.28
N VAL A 17 -0.49 -7.27 -6.56
CA VAL A 17 0.39 -6.78 -7.61
C VAL A 17 -0.29 -6.88 -8.98
N ASP A 18 -0.96 -7.99 -9.30
CA ASP A 18 -1.68 -8.18 -10.56
C ASP A 18 -2.83 -7.18 -10.73
N VAL A 19 -3.55 -6.87 -9.65
CA VAL A 19 -4.59 -5.83 -9.67
C VAL A 19 -3.96 -4.45 -9.93
N VAL A 20 -2.87 -4.12 -9.24
CA VAL A 20 -2.19 -2.82 -9.40
C VAL A 20 -1.61 -2.66 -10.82
N ARG A 21 -1.08 -3.75 -11.39
CA ARG A 21 -0.60 -3.83 -12.78
C ARG A 21 -1.72 -3.84 -13.81
N ASN A 22 -2.98 -3.74 -13.39
CA ASN A 22 -4.13 -3.63 -14.28
C ASN A 22 -4.39 -4.92 -15.10
N LEU A 23 -3.97 -6.08 -14.58
CA LEU A 23 -4.06 -7.40 -15.24
C LEU A 23 -5.36 -8.15 -14.93
N VAL A 24 -5.98 -7.86 -13.77
CA VAL A 24 -7.22 -8.53 -13.32
C VAL A 24 -8.47 -7.85 -13.86
N PHE A 25 -8.62 -6.54 -13.60
CA PHE A 25 -9.72 -5.74 -14.10
C PHE A 25 -9.16 -4.47 -14.72
N HIS A 26 -9.38 -4.27 -16.01
CA HIS A 26 -8.72 -3.17 -16.70
C HIS A 26 -9.43 -1.83 -16.47
N LEU A 27 -8.74 -0.87 -15.85
CA LEU A 27 -9.15 0.52 -15.74
C LEU A 27 -8.35 1.40 -16.71
N LYS A 28 -9.06 2.28 -17.43
CA LYS A 28 -8.43 3.27 -18.35
C LYS A 28 -7.41 4.19 -17.66
N LYS A 29 -7.59 4.45 -16.35
CA LYS A 29 -6.68 5.27 -15.53
C LYS A 29 -5.74 4.44 -14.65
N GLY A 30 -5.82 3.10 -14.72
CA GLY A 30 -5.03 2.19 -13.90
C GLY A 30 -5.35 2.23 -12.41
N TYR A 31 -4.44 1.66 -11.64
CA TYR A 31 -4.51 1.56 -10.18
C TYR A 31 -3.28 2.18 -9.54
N MET A 32 -3.41 2.54 -8.26
CA MET A 32 -2.33 3.03 -7.43
C MET A 32 -2.55 2.45 -6.04
N ILE A 33 -1.47 2.01 -5.41
CA ILE A 33 -1.48 1.48 -4.04
C ILE A 33 -0.85 2.51 -3.11
N VAL A 34 -1.44 2.70 -1.93
CA VAL A 34 -0.96 3.65 -0.94
C VAL A 34 -1.03 3.06 0.46
N LYS A 35 -0.06 3.39 1.30
CA LYS A 35 -0.04 3.05 2.72
C LYS A 35 -0.27 4.31 3.53
N CYS A 36 -1.48 4.46 4.04
CA CYS A 36 -1.84 5.56 4.92
C CYS A 36 -1.57 5.22 6.39
N ARG A 37 -1.76 6.23 7.26
CA ARG A 37 -1.66 6.06 8.72
C ARG A 37 -2.66 5.01 9.22
N GLY A 38 -2.16 4.01 9.93
CA GLY A 38 -2.97 3.04 10.65
C GLY A 38 -3.65 3.66 11.88
N GLN A 39 -4.55 2.88 12.49
CA GLN A 39 -5.31 3.33 13.68
C GLN A 39 -4.39 3.77 14.83
N GLN A 40 -3.31 3.02 15.08
CA GLN A 40 -2.34 3.36 16.13
C GLN A 40 -1.58 4.65 15.83
N GLU A 41 -1.15 4.87 14.58
CA GLU A 41 -0.40 6.07 14.19
C GLU A 41 -1.25 7.34 14.28
N ILE A 42 -2.55 7.22 14.01
CA ILE A 42 -3.52 8.30 14.23
C ILE A 42 -3.62 8.61 15.73
N GLN A 43 -3.72 7.58 16.57
CA GLN A 43 -3.80 7.74 18.03
C GLN A 43 -2.51 8.36 18.61
N HIS A 44 -1.34 8.01 18.08
CA HIS A 44 -0.06 8.60 18.43
C HIS A 44 0.21 9.97 17.77
N ARG A 45 -0.76 10.52 17.03
CA ARG A 45 -0.65 11.80 16.30
C ARG A 45 0.61 11.89 15.44
N LEU A 46 0.92 10.83 14.71
CA LEU A 46 2.03 10.81 13.78
C LEU A 46 1.85 11.94 12.74
N SER A 47 2.91 12.72 12.52
CA SER A 47 2.93 13.77 11.50
C SER A 47 2.80 13.17 10.10
N LEU A 48 2.25 13.95 9.18
CA LEU A 48 2.10 13.53 7.78
C LEU A 48 3.45 13.25 7.12
N ASP A 49 4.47 14.05 7.43
CA ASP A 49 5.84 13.87 6.92
C ASP A 49 6.41 12.50 7.31
N LYS A 50 6.27 12.11 8.59
CA LYS A 50 6.68 10.78 9.06
C LYS A 50 5.86 9.65 8.44
N ALA A 51 4.57 9.89 8.17
CA ALA A 51 3.73 8.91 7.50
C ALA A 51 4.20 8.66 6.05
N LEU A 52 4.58 9.72 5.33
CA LEU A 52 5.15 9.61 3.97
C LEU A 52 6.50 8.89 3.98
N GLN A 53 7.36 9.17 4.95
CA GLN A 53 8.62 8.42 5.09
C GLN A 53 8.37 6.93 5.35
N ARG A 54 7.42 6.59 6.22
CA ARG A 54 7.05 5.19 6.50
C ARG A 54 6.42 4.49 5.30
N GLU A 55 5.59 5.20 4.54
CA GLU A 55 5.03 4.70 3.29
C GLU A 55 6.16 4.35 2.31
N ARG A 56 7.11 5.27 2.11
CA ARG A 56 8.25 5.06 1.23
C ARG A 56 9.09 3.85 1.65
N ILE A 57 9.48 3.78 2.93
CA ILE A 57 10.24 2.65 3.47
C ILE A 57 9.48 1.34 3.30
N PHE A 58 8.17 1.33 3.54
CA PHE A 58 7.35 0.13 3.39
C PHE A 58 7.39 -0.43 1.97
N PHE A 59 7.29 0.43 0.96
CA PHE A 59 7.33 0.02 -0.45
C PHE A 59 8.75 -0.28 -0.93
N GLU A 60 9.78 0.42 -0.44
CA GLU A 60 11.19 0.12 -0.79
C GLU A 60 11.66 -1.22 -0.20
N ASP A 61 11.22 -1.57 1.01
CA ASP A 61 11.63 -2.82 1.69
C ASP A 61 10.77 -4.04 1.32
N HIS A 62 9.57 -3.84 0.76
CA HIS A 62 8.71 -4.97 0.36
C HIS A 62 9.12 -5.54 -0.99
N THR A 63 9.66 -6.75 -0.98
CA THR A 63 10.10 -7.48 -2.19
C THR A 63 9.04 -7.65 -3.29
N HIS A 64 7.75 -7.57 -2.94
CA HIS A 64 6.65 -7.79 -3.89
C HIS A 64 6.04 -6.49 -4.43
N PHE A 65 6.23 -5.35 -3.76
CA PHE A 65 5.57 -4.08 -4.11
C PHE A 65 6.47 -3.10 -4.84
#